data_AF-A0A0W0ZDR0-F1
#
_entry.id   AF-A0A0W0ZDR0-F1
#
_cell.length_a   1.000
_cell.length_b   1.000
_cell.length_c   1.000
_cell.angle_alpha   90.00
_cell.angle_beta   90.00
_cell.angle_gamma   90.00
#
_symmetry.space_group_name_H-M   'P 1'
#
loop_
_entity.id
_entity.type
_entity.pdbx_description
1 polymer ?
#
loop_
_entity_poly.entity_id
_entity_poly.type
_entity_poly.pdbx_seq_one_letter_code
_entity_poly.pdbx_strand_id
1 'polypeptide(L)'
;MRQRTEPQEKEKKRQKVIIESHKEMTHVLGLQKNPFLSNIENTGWYIEDTAPSTKKRYDHFKENPNSNLNFDLLPASFSADALQKITNLPPNGYVGFSCRWPRHAFTLNAVKEGNQTHFIYVNRGKRHFDLETGQDKNDAPTVMVFSVENQHARSFAKLMLGAAMTPDPRKGMSQFLERHKKQFNQELSELMEKKNQKTGNCSIANSNIAWHFQLAAEEMQKSNKSFAQAYEDTEQKYREMRIKDRVQAFKYLLNDRGCYISDNAFLYNYFQAIEKFARKDIKVQGQHTIEHIKTLLEELDPKGLSKLVEPLINDNFTIKVDEYIDARIQQLKEEHPNLSEQYCKDFAAMTRDGLQSAKTRVLMHAFNRLSPGEQMKLIAKDISLLCYADQQLQLNLLKQDYNKYALYADKELNKRFPEHPLNRFRKEHAKELDSVGDSMKEMIETVMEGKEEEYLRKSKIITTERKTKDAGFFSQDAAQKEVVINNTLKTLYSSLWTEDKKHTAKTFEELCRVCCERRFYLGGDKYSVHTESAKWLINRICANDEIGEDFRKFLKVQDVKAEKLTSTVTNMIQNTLSGKNITFNSYKERYTQQIETPTPLEPTQKSLSCQ
;
A
#
# COMPACT_ATOMS: atom_id res chain seq x y z
N MET A 1 -5.15 45.79 25.12
CA MET A 1 -4.60 44.63 24.38
C MET A 1 -4.82 43.34 25.17
N ARG A 2 -6.04 42.80 25.19
CA ARG A 2 -6.36 41.46 25.72
C ARG A 2 -7.53 40.91 24.90
N GLN A 3 -7.61 39.59 24.83
CA GLN A 3 -8.54 38.75 24.05
C GLN A 3 -8.03 38.34 22.66
N ARG A 4 -7.02 37.45 22.65
CA ARG A 4 -7.05 36.36 21.66
C ARG A 4 -8.20 35.45 22.11
N THR A 5 -9.28 35.49 21.35
CA THR A 5 -10.52 34.74 21.59
C THR A 5 -10.24 33.24 21.65
N GLU A 6 -10.72 32.54 22.67
CA GLU A 6 -10.58 31.09 22.91
C GLU A 6 -10.66 30.16 21.67
N PRO A 7 -11.50 30.45 20.63
CA PRO A 7 -11.51 29.66 19.39
C PRO A 7 -10.14 29.57 18.70
N GLN A 8 -9.36 30.64 18.67
CA GLN A 8 -8.05 30.67 18.01
C GLN A 8 -6.99 29.85 18.75
N GLU A 9 -7.08 29.77 20.09
CA GLU A 9 -6.18 28.93 20.88
C GLU A 9 -6.54 27.44 20.77
N LYS A 10 -7.82 27.10 20.72
CA LYS A 10 -8.29 25.73 20.46
C LYS A 10 -7.85 25.25 19.08
N GLU A 11 -7.96 26.11 18.07
CA GLU A 11 -7.55 25.80 16.70
C GLU A 11 -6.03 25.61 16.57
N LYS A 12 -5.23 26.48 17.19
CA LYS A 12 -3.76 26.31 17.27
C LYS A 12 -3.35 25.03 17.98
N LYS A 13 -3.99 24.68 19.10
CA LYS A 13 -3.73 23.42 19.80
C LYS A 13 -4.07 22.22 18.92
N ARG A 14 -5.20 22.26 18.19
CA ARG A 14 -5.60 21.21 17.26
C ARG A 14 -4.60 21.05 16.11
N GLN A 15 -4.17 22.14 15.48
CA GLN A 15 -3.16 22.11 14.41
C GLN A 15 -1.84 21.50 14.88
N LYS A 16 -1.38 21.87 16.08
CA LYS A 16 -0.15 21.30 16.67
C LYS A 16 -0.26 19.78 16.82
N VAL A 17 -1.37 19.27 17.35
CA VAL A 17 -1.61 17.83 17.51
C VAL A 17 -1.63 17.09 16.18
N ILE A 18 -2.22 17.68 15.13
CA ILE A 18 -2.24 17.11 13.77
C ILE A 18 -0.81 17.00 13.23
N ILE A 19 -0.02 18.07 13.31
CA ILE A 19 1.37 18.10 12.83
C ILE A 19 2.22 17.05 13.54
N GLU A 20 2.12 16.95 14.87
CA GLU A 20 2.87 15.96 15.66
C GLU A 20 2.48 14.53 15.29
N SER A 21 1.17 14.26 15.16
CA SER A 21 0.66 12.93 14.81
C SER A 21 1.06 12.52 13.39
N HIS A 22 1.05 13.45 12.42
CA HIS A 22 1.52 13.19 11.06
C HIS A 22 3.02 12.86 11.03
N LYS A 23 3.85 13.60 11.76
CA LYS A 23 5.28 13.28 11.90
C LYS A 23 5.50 11.90 12.52
N GLU A 24 4.66 11.50 13.49
CA GLU A 24 4.73 10.17 14.12
C GLU A 24 4.41 9.07 13.14
N MET A 25 3.30 9.23 12.41
CA MET A 25 2.86 8.31 11.38
C MET A 25 3.94 8.10 10.31
N THR A 26 4.49 9.18 9.76
CA THR A 26 5.51 9.09 8.71
C THR A 26 6.78 8.39 9.22
N HIS A 27 7.14 8.57 10.50
CA HIS A 27 8.27 7.89 11.14
C HIS A 27 8.03 6.41 11.39
N VAL A 28 6.91 6.07 12.00
CA VAL A 28 6.58 4.69 12.36
C VAL A 28 6.44 3.83 11.11
N LEU A 29 5.84 4.38 10.06
CA LEU A 29 5.78 3.75 8.74
C LEU A 29 7.11 3.82 7.99
N GLY A 30 8.02 4.72 8.39
CA GLY A 30 9.32 4.95 7.78
C GLY A 30 9.18 5.39 6.32
N LEU A 31 8.39 6.45 6.12
CA LEU A 31 8.13 7.08 4.84
C LEU A 31 9.25 8.06 4.48
N GLN A 32 9.54 8.18 3.20
CA GLN A 32 10.54 9.09 2.65
C GLN A 32 9.97 10.50 2.52
N LYS A 33 10.82 11.49 2.24
CA LYS A 33 10.33 12.84 1.90
C LYS A 33 9.29 12.75 0.78
N ASN A 34 8.17 13.44 0.95
CA ASN A 34 7.14 13.55 -0.06
C ASN A 34 7.55 14.64 -1.07
N PRO A 35 7.71 14.32 -2.37
CA PRO A 35 8.12 15.30 -3.37
C PRO A 35 6.95 16.20 -3.81
N PHE A 36 5.72 15.84 -3.48
CA PHE A 36 4.54 16.64 -3.77
C PHE A 36 4.27 17.64 -2.65
N LEU A 37 3.62 18.75 -3.01
CA LEU A 37 3.19 19.76 -2.03
C LEU A 37 2.26 19.11 -0.99
N SER A 38 2.62 19.25 0.29
CA SER A 38 1.86 18.80 1.46
C SER A 38 1.88 19.90 2.50
N ASN A 39 0.80 20.04 3.28
CA ASN A 39 0.77 20.99 4.40
C ASN A 39 1.73 20.59 5.53
N ILE A 40 2.09 19.30 5.58
CA ILE A 40 3.00 18.74 6.57
C ILE A 40 4.03 17.90 5.82
N GLU A 41 5.30 18.23 6.02
CA GLU A 41 6.39 17.45 5.43
C GLU A 41 6.58 16.12 6.17
N ASN A 42 7.02 15.10 5.44
CA ASN A 42 7.49 13.83 6.01
C ASN A 42 8.86 14.05 6.69
N THR A 43 8.89 14.78 7.81
CA THR A 43 10.12 15.13 8.54
C THR A 43 10.36 14.21 9.72
N GLY A 44 11.65 13.96 9.97
CA GLY A 44 12.23 13.52 11.24
C GLY A 44 11.44 13.88 12.50
N TRP A 45 11.21 12.95 13.44
CA TRP A 45 10.98 13.40 14.83
C TRP A 45 12.22 14.14 15.33
N TYR A 46 12.00 15.27 16.01
CA TYR A 46 13.06 15.89 16.78
C TYR A 46 13.41 15.00 17.97
N ILE A 47 14.68 15.00 18.35
CA ILE A 47 15.23 14.10 19.38
C ILE A 47 14.47 14.23 20.71
N GLU A 48 14.13 15.45 21.09
CA GLU A 48 13.44 15.78 22.34
C GLU A 48 12.05 15.13 22.41
N ASP A 49 11.42 14.94 21.25
CA ASP A 49 10.09 14.37 21.16
C ASP A 49 10.13 12.83 21.08
N THR A 50 11.27 12.23 20.71
CA THR A 50 11.37 10.77 20.45
C THR A 50 11.09 9.90 21.66
N ALA A 51 11.62 10.25 22.83
CA ALA A 51 11.41 9.48 24.06
C ALA A 51 9.95 9.56 24.54
N PRO A 52 9.31 10.75 24.65
CA PRO A 52 7.88 10.86 24.93
C PRO A 52 6.98 10.05 23.98
N SER A 53 7.21 10.13 22.66
CA SER A 53 6.47 9.34 21.66
C SER A 53 6.64 7.84 21.88
N THR A 54 7.89 7.39 22.13
CA THR A 54 8.21 5.98 22.33
C THR A 54 7.53 5.41 23.57
N LYS A 55 7.46 6.18 24.66
CA LYS A 55 6.71 5.83 25.87
C LYS A 55 5.21 5.78 25.63
N LYS A 56 4.62 6.85 25.08
CA LYS A 56 3.19 6.93 24.78
C LYS A 56 2.72 5.74 23.93
N ARG A 57 3.49 5.38 22.90
CA ARG A 57 3.17 4.25 22.03
C ARG A 57 3.37 2.90 22.74
N TYR A 58 4.38 2.76 23.60
CA TYR A 58 4.51 1.56 24.45
C TYR A 58 3.29 1.37 25.35
N ASP A 59 2.88 2.42 26.05
CA ASP A 59 1.73 2.39 26.96
C ASP A 59 0.42 2.04 26.26
N HIS A 60 0.30 2.36 24.97
CA HIS A 60 -0.86 2.01 24.18
C HIS A 60 -0.93 0.52 23.80
N PHE A 61 0.22 -0.16 23.69
CA PHE A 61 0.29 -1.55 23.19
C PHE A 61 0.74 -2.58 24.23
N LYS A 62 1.14 -2.14 25.43
CA LYS A 62 1.51 -3.06 26.52
C LYS A 62 0.32 -3.89 26.96
N GLU A 63 0.54 -5.16 27.21
CA GLU A 63 -0.49 -6.05 27.77
C GLU A 63 -0.67 -5.86 29.27
N ASN A 64 0.43 -5.62 29.99
CA ASN A 64 0.40 -5.37 31.42
C ASN A 64 0.20 -3.88 31.67
N PRO A 65 -0.95 -3.43 32.22
CA PRO A 65 -1.19 -2.01 32.48
C PRO A 65 -0.18 -1.38 33.44
N ASN A 66 0.43 -2.20 34.32
CA ASN A 66 1.40 -1.77 35.32
C ASN A 66 2.84 -1.70 34.79
N SER A 67 3.10 -2.22 33.59
CA SER A 67 4.41 -2.11 32.94
C SER A 67 4.62 -0.68 32.47
N ASN A 68 5.65 0.02 32.94
CA ASN A 68 5.99 1.35 32.46
C ASN A 68 7.36 1.31 31.81
N LEU A 69 7.47 1.87 30.60
CA LEU A 69 8.74 1.92 29.89
C LEU A 69 9.70 2.89 30.63
N ASN A 70 10.75 2.34 31.24
CA ASN A 70 11.76 3.13 31.94
C ASN A 70 12.78 3.73 30.95
N PHE A 71 12.31 4.63 30.09
CA PHE A 71 13.10 5.22 28.99
C PHE A 71 12.99 6.75 28.92
N ASP A 72 14.07 7.47 29.20
CA ASP A 72 14.05 8.93 29.30
C ASP A 72 14.91 9.64 28.24
N LEU A 73 14.70 10.94 28.04
CA LEU A 73 15.68 11.75 27.33
C LEU A 73 16.87 12.02 28.27
N LEU A 74 18.09 11.79 27.80
CA LEU A 74 19.28 12.19 28.55
C LEU A 74 19.47 13.71 28.42
N PRO A 75 19.52 14.48 29.53
CA PRO A 75 19.74 15.93 29.49
C PRO A 75 21.04 16.28 28.76
N ALA A 76 21.17 17.49 28.21
CA ALA A 76 22.36 17.93 27.46
C ALA A 76 23.62 18.16 28.33
N SER A 77 23.51 17.97 29.64
CA SER A 77 24.60 18.03 30.62
C SER A 77 24.59 16.77 31.45
N PHE A 78 25.73 16.47 32.10
CA PHE A 78 25.82 15.32 33.00
C PHE A 78 24.68 15.33 34.03
N SER A 79 23.93 14.22 34.11
CA SER A 79 22.79 14.07 35.00
C SER A 79 23.14 13.09 36.11
N ALA A 80 23.27 13.61 37.34
CA ALA A 80 23.41 12.79 38.53
C ALA A 80 22.21 11.83 38.68
N ASP A 81 21.02 12.28 38.31
CA ASP A 81 19.79 11.48 38.34
C ASP A 81 19.86 10.29 37.37
N ALA A 82 20.36 10.48 36.14
CA ALA A 82 20.53 9.38 35.19
C ALA A 82 21.53 8.33 35.71
N LEU A 83 22.64 8.78 36.29
CA LEU A 83 23.60 7.87 36.93
C LEU A 83 22.98 7.14 38.12
N GLN A 84 22.17 7.84 38.93
CA GLN A 84 21.48 7.25 40.07
C GLN A 84 20.45 6.22 39.64
N LYS A 85 19.69 6.46 38.56
CA LYS A 85 18.74 5.49 37.99
C LYS A 85 19.42 4.18 37.59
N ILE A 86 20.59 4.25 36.97
CA ILE A 86 21.38 3.05 36.64
C ILE A 86 21.90 2.37 37.91
N THR A 87 22.47 3.15 38.83
CA THR A 87 23.08 2.61 40.06
C THR A 87 22.04 1.91 40.94
N ASN A 88 20.83 2.44 40.99
CA ASN A 88 19.72 1.95 41.80
C ASN A 88 18.82 0.97 41.05
N LEU A 89 19.26 0.42 39.92
CA LEU A 89 18.50 -0.60 39.21
C LEU A 89 18.19 -1.78 40.14
N PRO A 90 16.90 -2.15 40.27
CA PRO A 90 16.53 -3.36 41.00
C PRO A 90 17.10 -4.60 40.28
N PRO A 91 17.22 -5.76 40.97
CA PRO A 91 17.51 -7.03 40.31
C PRO A 91 16.58 -7.23 39.11
N ASN A 92 17.12 -7.64 37.96
CA ASN A 92 16.37 -7.84 36.72
C ASN A 92 15.66 -6.56 36.23
N GLY A 93 16.14 -5.38 36.64
CA GLY A 93 15.62 -4.08 36.24
C GLY A 93 16.21 -3.58 34.92
N TYR A 94 15.44 -2.75 34.21
CA TYR A 94 15.85 -2.04 32.99
C TYR A 94 15.76 -0.52 33.18
N VAL A 95 16.69 0.21 32.56
CA VAL A 95 16.59 1.65 32.29
C VAL A 95 17.22 1.97 30.94
N GLY A 96 16.67 2.93 30.22
CA GLY A 96 17.25 3.43 28.98
C GLY A 96 17.14 4.93 28.82
N PHE A 97 17.98 5.46 27.92
CA PHE A 97 18.10 6.88 27.65
C PHE A 97 18.25 7.15 26.15
N SER A 98 17.40 8.02 25.61
CA SER A 98 17.59 8.64 24.29
C SER A 98 18.65 9.73 24.40
N CYS A 99 19.71 9.64 23.60
CA CYS A 99 20.85 10.53 23.66
C CYS A 99 20.94 11.40 22.41
N ARG A 100 21.22 12.69 22.61
CA ARG A 100 21.28 13.67 21.51
C ARG A 100 22.53 13.48 20.66
N TRP A 101 22.33 13.42 19.35
CA TRP A 101 23.36 13.53 18.32
C TRP A 101 22.85 14.54 17.28
N PRO A 102 23.67 15.43 16.68
CA PRO A 102 23.20 16.30 15.60
C PRO A 102 22.29 15.58 14.58
N ARG A 103 21.01 16.00 14.53
CA ARG A 103 19.92 15.44 13.67
C ARG A 103 19.52 13.97 13.92
N HIS A 104 20.07 13.31 14.95
CA HIS A 104 19.87 11.88 15.24
C HIS A 104 19.81 11.59 16.75
N ALA A 105 19.28 10.43 17.14
CA ALA A 105 19.37 9.95 18.51
C ALA A 105 19.95 8.54 18.51
N PHE A 106 20.94 8.30 19.36
CA PHE A 106 21.35 6.95 19.75
C PHE A 106 20.77 6.66 21.14
N THR A 107 20.81 5.40 21.58
CA THR A 107 20.33 5.09 22.94
C THR A 107 21.39 4.39 23.76
N LEU A 108 21.38 4.69 25.06
CA LEU A 108 22.13 3.98 26.07
C LEU A 108 21.14 3.26 26.99
N ASN A 109 21.36 1.99 27.27
CA ASN A 109 20.49 1.21 28.11
C ASN A 109 21.31 0.43 29.14
N ALA A 110 20.69 0.06 30.25
CA ALA A 110 21.27 -0.81 31.26
C ALA A 110 20.23 -1.84 31.73
N VAL A 111 20.65 -3.10 31.81
CA VAL A 111 19.87 -4.22 32.36
C VAL A 111 20.71 -4.90 33.43
N LYS A 112 20.15 -5.11 34.62
CA LYS A 112 20.84 -5.77 35.73
C LYS A 112 20.49 -7.26 35.75
N GLU A 113 21.49 -8.14 35.68
CA GLU A 113 21.31 -9.60 35.69
C GLU A 113 22.25 -10.21 36.74
N GLY A 114 21.69 -10.81 37.81
CA GLY A 114 22.50 -11.43 38.85
C GLY A 114 23.60 -10.50 39.39
N ASN A 115 24.86 -10.94 39.24
CA ASN A 115 26.06 -10.20 39.71
C ASN A 115 26.64 -9.22 38.66
N GLN A 116 26.00 -9.06 37.51
CA GLN A 116 26.45 -8.19 36.43
C GLN A 116 25.38 -7.21 35.97
N THR A 117 25.83 -6.15 35.29
CA THR A 117 24.99 -5.19 34.60
C THR A 117 25.44 -5.13 33.14
N HIS A 118 24.48 -5.30 32.22
CA HIS A 118 24.69 -5.16 30.79
C HIS A 118 24.38 -3.73 30.36
N PHE A 119 25.37 -3.03 29.82
CA PHE A 119 25.24 -1.73 29.20
C PHE A 119 25.10 -1.88 27.70
N ILE A 120 24.01 -1.37 27.13
CA ILE A 120 23.67 -1.59 25.72
C ILE A 120 23.64 -0.25 24.99
N TYR A 121 24.59 -0.08 24.08
CA TYR A 121 24.64 1.02 23.13
C TYR A 121 23.92 0.65 21.84
N VAL A 122 23.01 1.50 21.37
CA VAL A 122 22.29 1.27 20.10
C VAL A 122 22.43 2.49 19.19
N ASN A 123 23.01 2.26 18.01
CA ASN A 123 23.05 3.23 16.92
C ASN A 123 22.93 2.55 15.56
N ARG A 124 21.74 2.63 14.97
CA ARG A 124 21.42 2.09 13.65
C ARG A 124 21.58 3.10 12.51
N GLY A 125 22.02 4.32 12.82
CA GLY A 125 22.29 5.37 11.83
C GLY A 125 23.77 5.46 11.48
N LYS A 126 24.24 6.69 11.25
CA LYS A 126 25.65 6.97 10.96
C LYS A 126 26.54 6.49 12.11
N ARG A 127 27.57 5.69 11.79
CA ARG A 127 28.42 5.03 12.79
C ARG A 127 29.34 6.01 13.53
N HIS A 128 29.92 5.53 14.62
CA HIS A 128 30.97 6.27 15.32
C HIS A 128 32.23 6.33 14.44
N PHE A 129 33.13 7.26 14.74
CA PHE A 129 34.42 7.36 14.05
C PHE A 129 35.34 6.22 14.43
N ASP A 130 36.10 5.76 13.44
CA ASP A 130 37.44 5.23 13.67
C ASP A 130 38.35 6.40 14.08
N LEU A 131 38.99 6.26 15.24
CA LEU A 131 39.81 7.32 15.83
C LEU A 131 41.15 7.50 15.11
N GLU A 132 41.66 6.46 14.45
CA GLU A 132 42.94 6.51 13.74
C GLU A 132 42.77 7.19 12.38
N THR A 133 41.73 6.82 11.65
CA THR A 133 41.49 7.32 10.28
C THR A 133 40.57 8.54 10.23
N GLY A 134 39.81 8.80 11.29
CA GLY A 134 38.76 9.83 11.34
C GLY A 134 37.54 9.51 10.46
N GLN A 135 37.51 8.33 9.82
CA GLN A 135 36.42 7.89 8.95
C GLN A 135 35.31 7.20 9.75
N ASP A 136 34.16 7.00 9.12
CA ASP A 136 33.04 6.26 9.71
C ASP A 136 33.42 4.78 9.85
N LYS A 137 33.32 4.23 11.07
CA LYS A 137 33.56 2.79 11.32
C LYS A 137 32.35 1.97 10.93
N ASN A 138 32.12 1.85 9.62
CA ASN A 138 30.90 1.27 9.05
C ASN A 138 30.67 -0.20 9.43
N ASP A 139 31.73 -0.94 9.76
CA ASP A 139 31.69 -2.35 10.14
C ASP A 139 31.30 -2.56 11.61
N ALA A 140 31.16 -1.50 12.40
CA ALA A 140 30.77 -1.63 13.81
C ALA A 140 29.31 -2.14 13.95
N PRO A 141 29.04 -3.04 14.91
CA PRO A 141 27.67 -3.49 15.20
C PRO A 141 26.72 -2.33 15.50
N THR A 142 25.45 -2.47 15.10
CA THR A 142 24.40 -1.48 15.42
C THR A 142 24.02 -1.47 16.90
N VAL A 143 24.21 -2.62 17.56
CA VAL A 143 23.96 -2.85 18.98
C VAL A 143 25.27 -3.38 19.56
N MET A 144 25.76 -2.73 20.61
CA MET A 144 26.97 -3.15 21.31
C MET A 144 26.65 -3.30 22.79
N VAL A 145 26.91 -4.49 23.33
CA VAL A 145 26.65 -4.83 24.73
C VAL A 145 27.98 -4.90 25.48
N PHE A 146 28.02 -4.31 26.67
CA PHE A 146 29.15 -4.40 27.58
C PHE A 146 28.67 -4.99 28.90
N SER A 147 29.24 -6.12 29.32
CA SER A 147 28.92 -6.75 30.60
C SER A 147 29.94 -6.35 31.65
N VAL A 148 29.47 -5.88 32.79
CA VAL A 148 30.32 -5.41 33.89
C VAL A 148 29.80 -5.91 35.22
N GLU A 149 30.69 -6.37 36.11
CA GLU A 149 30.31 -6.73 37.47
C GLU A 149 29.63 -5.56 38.20
N ASN A 150 28.63 -5.85 39.02
CA ASN A 150 27.80 -4.84 39.68
C ASN A 150 28.61 -3.83 40.52
N GLN A 151 29.73 -4.26 41.12
CA GLN A 151 30.63 -3.39 41.87
C GLN A 151 31.28 -2.28 41.01
N HIS A 152 31.44 -2.52 39.71
CA HIS A 152 32.03 -1.57 38.76
C HIS A 152 30.98 -0.83 37.93
N ALA A 153 29.71 -1.25 37.96
CA ALA A 153 28.63 -0.70 37.14
C ALA A 153 28.48 0.83 37.27
N ARG A 154 28.54 1.39 38.49
CA ARG A 154 28.45 2.85 38.71
C ARG A 154 29.59 3.60 38.01
N SER A 155 30.82 3.09 38.12
CA SER A 155 31.99 3.72 37.50
C SER A 155 31.91 3.67 35.98
N PHE A 156 31.50 2.53 35.42
CA PHE A 156 31.31 2.34 33.99
C PHE A 156 30.19 3.24 33.44
N ALA A 157 29.05 3.31 34.14
CA ALA A 157 27.94 4.19 33.80
C ALA A 157 28.37 5.66 33.77
N LYS A 158 29.17 6.11 34.76
CA LYS A 158 29.71 7.47 34.79
C LYS A 158 30.57 7.78 33.55
N LEU A 159 31.42 6.85 33.13
CA LEU A 159 32.25 6.99 31.93
C LEU A 159 31.41 7.01 30.66
N MET A 160 30.42 6.12 30.53
CA MET A 160 29.55 6.03 29.36
C MET A 160 28.66 7.26 29.21
N LEU A 161 28.01 7.69 30.29
CA LEU A 161 27.18 8.90 30.30
C LEU A 161 28.03 10.16 30.06
N GLY A 162 29.23 10.22 30.64
CA GLY A 162 30.18 11.31 30.39
C GLY A 162 30.57 11.40 28.91
N ALA A 163 30.82 10.26 28.25
CA ALA A 163 31.15 10.20 26.84
C ALA A 163 30.00 10.62 25.91
N ALA A 164 28.75 10.32 26.29
CA ALA A 164 27.57 10.75 25.54
C ALA A 164 27.26 12.24 25.69
N MET A 165 27.86 12.90 26.68
CA MET A 165 27.60 14.31 27.04
C MET A 165 28.75 15.25 26.69
N THR A 166 29.75 14.78 25.94
CA THR A 166 30.81 15.65 25.42
C THR A 166 30.24 16.64 24.39
N PRO A 167 30.89 17.80 24.16
CA PRO A 167 30.47 18.75 23.13
C PRO A 167 30.35 18.12 21.73
N ASP A 168 31.18 17.11 21.46
CA ASP A 168 31.04 16.19 20.34
C ASP A 168 30.74 14.77 20.88
N PRO A 169 29.45 14.40 21.06
CA PRO A 169 29.05 13.09 21.56
C PRO A 169 29.52 11.93 20.67
N ARG A 170 29.69 12.17 19.37
CA ARG A 170 30.13 11.15 18.44
C ARG A 170 31.58 10.76 18.71
N LYS A 171 32.46 11.76 18.84
CA LYS A 171 33.85 11.55 19.21
C LYS A 171 34.00 11.00 20.62
N GLY A 172 33.24 11.53 21.58
CA GLY A 172 33.23 11.01 22.96
C GLY A 172 32.86 9.54 23.03
N MET A 173 31.77 9.15 22.37
CA MET A 173 31.34 7.75 22.29
C MET A 173 32.32 6.88 21.51
N SER A 174 32.91 7.33 20.39
CA SER A 174 33.99 6.60 19.71
C SER A 174 35.12 6.23 20.67
N GLN A 175 35.61 7.20 21.45
CA GLN A 175 36.68 7.00 22.42
C GLN A 175 36.27 6.04 23.53
N PHE A 176 35.04 6.15 24.01
CA PHE A 176 34.50 5.24 25.01
C PHE A 176 34.47 3.79 24.50
N LEU A 177 33.90 3.56 23.31
CA LEU A 177 33.73 2.23 22.74
C LEU A 177 35.07 1.54 22.49
N GLU A 178 36.07 2.28 21.99
CA GLU A 178 37.42 1.76 21.76
C GLU A 178 38.16 1.41 23.06
N ARG A 179 38.05 2.25 24.10
CA ARG A 179 38.72 2.03 25.40
C ARG A 179 38.15 0.84 26.18
N HIS A 180 36.88 0.49 25.97
CA HIS A 180 36.18 -0.52 26.76
C HIS A 180 35.91 -1.81 25.99
N LYS A 181 36.68 -2.09 24.93
CA LYS A 181 36.62 -3.35 24.17
C LYS A 181 36.76 -4.61 25.03
N LYS A 182 37.48 -4.54 26.16
CA LYS A 182 37.64 -5.69 27.08
C LYS A 182 36.33 -6.10 27.77
N GLN A 183 35.40 -5.16 27.96
CA GLN A 183 34.08 -5.44 28.56
C GLN A 183 33.03 -5.80 27.51
N PHE A 184 33.40 -5.81 26.21
CA PHE A 184 32.47 -6.10 25.12
C PHE A 184 31.97 -7.53 25.21
N ASN A 185 30.65 -7.69 25.22
CA ASN A 185 29.98 -8.98 25.18
C ASN A 185 29.56 -9.25 23.74
N GLN A 186 30.35 -10.08 23.06
CA GLN A 186 30.12 -10.42 21.66
C GLN A 186 28.83 -11.22 21.48
N GLU A 187 28.60 -12.24 22.30
CA GLU A 187 27.43 -13.13 22.20
C GLU A 187 26.10 -12.35 22.31
N LEU A 188 25.96 -11.48 23.32
CA LEU A 188 24.76 -10.65 23.48
C LEU A 188 24.63 -9.60 22.37
N SER A 189 25.75 -9.08 21.84
CA SER A 189 25.71 -8.11 20.74
C SER A 189 25.23 -8.77 19.44
N GLU A 190 25.66 -10.00 19.17
CA GLU A 190 25.24 -10.81 18.03
C GLU A 190 23.77 -11.24 18.16
N LEU A 191 23.35 -11.70 19.34
CA LEU A 191 21.95 -12.03 19.63
C LEU A 191 21.01 -10.85 19.36
N MET A 192 21.47 -9.63 19.65
CA MET A 192 20.66 -8.41 19.53
C MET A 192 20.83 -7.69 18.19
N GLU A 193 21.54 -8.30 17.22
CA GLU A 193 21.89 -7.63 15.97
C GLU A 193 20.64 -7.04 15.27
N LYS A 194 20.75 -5.77 14.86
CA LYS A 194 19.72 -5.10 14.07
C LYS A 194 20.30 -4.57 12.77
N LYS A 195 19.45 -4.59 11.72
CA LYS A 195 19.77 -3.96 10.43
C LYS A 195 19.95 -2.45 10.57
N ASN A 196 20.91 -1.91 9.81
CA ASN A 196 21.06 -0.48 9.58
C ASN A 196 19.74 0.16 9.13
N GLN A 197 19.48 1.37 9.62
CA GLN A 197 18.36 2.16 9.13
C GLN A 197 18.70 2.66 7.73
N LYS A 198 17.96 2.18 6.73
CA LYS A 198 18.28 2.39 5.30
C LYS A 198 18.05 3.83 4.81
N THR A 199 17.15 4.59 5.43
CA THR A 199 16.80 5.95 5.02
C THR A 199 16.04 6.68 6.13
N GLY A 200 16.18 8.01 6.18
CA GLY A 200 15.52 8.88 7.17
C GLY A 200 16.18 8.92 8.55
N ASN A 201 15.47 9.47 9.54
CA ASN A 201 15.98 9.63 10.90
C ASN A 201 15.96 8.31 11.69
N CYS A 202 17.13 7.82 12.14
CA CYS A 202 17.27 6.60 12.93
C CYS A 202 16.74 6.70 14.38
N SER A 203 16.40 7.90 14.86
CA SER A 203 16.07 8.14 16.28
C SER A 203 14.95 7.25 16.83
N ILE A 204 13.84 7.10 16.08
CA ILE A 204 12.72 6.24 16.49
C ILE A 204 13.11 4.76 16.40
N ALA A 205 13.90 4.37 15.39
CA ALA A 205 14.36 2.98 15.25
C ALA A 205 15.34 2.57 16.37
N ASN A 206 16.14 3.51 16.86
CA ASN A 206 17.02 3.35 18.01
C ASN A 206 16.22 3.36 19.33
N SER A 207 15.16 4.17 19.43
CA SER A 207 14.32 4.24 20.65
C SER A 207 13.37 3.05 20.79
N ASN A 208 12.78 2.53 19.70
CA ASN A 208 11.80 1.44 19.75
C ASN A 208 12.36 0.13 20.31
N ILE A 209 13.68 -0.11 20.23
CA ILE A 209 14.29 -1.32 20.79
C ILE A 209 14.18 -1.36 22.32
N ALA A 210 14.02 -0.19 22.97
CA ALA A 210 13.75 -0.08 24.41
C ALA A 210 12.54 -0.90 24.85
N TRP A 211 11.54 -1.05 23.98
CA TRP A 211 10.36 -1.88 24.27
C TRP A 211 10.76 -3.33 24.48
N HIS A 212 11.66 -3.86 23.66
CA HIS A 212 12.11 -5.25 23.77
C HIS A 212 12.94 -5.46 25.04
N PHE A 213 13.82 -4.51 25.37
CA PHE A 213 14.61 -4.58 26.61
C PHE A 213 13.73 -4.49 27.87
N GLN A 214 12.70 -3.65 27.87
CA GLN A 214 11.72 -3.57 28.95
C GLN A 214 10.95 -4.90 29.10
N LEU A 215 10.48 -5.48 28.00
CA LEU A 215 9.79 -6.78 28.02
C LEU A 215 10.69 -7.91 28.53
N ALA A 216 11.94 -7.96 28.07
CA ALA A 216 12.91 -8.96 28.50
C ALA A 216 13.20 -8.83 30.01
N ALA A 217 13.39 -7.61 30.52
CA ALA A 217 13.59 -7.38 31.95
C ALA A 217 12.36 -7.82 32.78
N GLU A 218 11.14 -7.58 32.29
CA GLU A 218 9.93 -8.08 32.94
C GLU A 218 9.82 -9.60 32.93
N GLU A 219 10.26 -10.25 31.85
CA GLU A 219 10.28 -11.71 31.77
C GLU A 219 11.32 -12.30 32.74
N MET A 220 12.50 -11.67 32.89
CA MET A 220 13.49 -12.04 33.92
C MET A 220 12.96 -11.86 35.35
N GLN A 221 12.05 -10.91 35.58
CA GLN A 221 11.45 -10.71 36.90
C GLN A 221 10.40 -11.77 37.23
N LYS A 222 9.72 -12.31 36.21
CA LYS A 222 8.69 -13.37 36.37
C LYS A 222 9.31 -14.75 36.45
N SER A 223 10.30 -14.98 35.61
CA SER A 223 10.93 -16.27 35.38
C SER A 223 12.41 -16.07 35.67
N ASN A 224 13.03 -16.90 36.52
CA ASN A 224 14.47 -16.80 36.84
C ASN A 224 15.37 -17.19 35.64
N LYS A 225 15.27 -16.41 34.56
CA LYS A 225 15.92 -16.60 33.26
C LYS A 225 17.03 -15.57 33.07
N SER A 226 18.00 -15.92 32.24
CA SER A 226 19.00 -14.95 31.80
C SER A 226 18.38 -13.87 30.92
N PHE A 227 19.06 -12.73 30.80
CA PHE A 227 18.65 -11.65 29.90
C PHE A 227 18.61 -12.13 28.44
N ALA A 228 19.55 -12.99 28.03
CA ALA A 228 19.57 -13.59 26.70
C ALA A 228 18.29 -14.39 26.43
N GLN A 229 17.95 -15.32 27.33
CA GLN A 229 16.76 -16.17 27.22
C GLN A 229 15.48 -15.33 27.23
N ALA A 230 15.37 -14.38 28.16
CA ALA A 230 14.21 -13.51 28.26
C ALA A 230 14.05 -12.60 27.03
N TYR A 231 15.15 -12.18 26.40
CA TYR A 231 15.11 -11.41 25.16
C TYR A 231 14.60 -12.26 23.99
N GLU A 232 15.01 -13.51 23.87
CA GLU A 232 14.47 -14.45 22.87
C GLU A 232 12.99 -14.75 23.11
N ASP A 233 12.62 -15.11 24.34
CA ASP A 233 11.25 -15.46 24.73
C ASP A 233 10.24 -14.32 24.47
N THR A 234 10.71 -13.08 24.57
CA THR A 234 9.86 -11.89 24.35
C THR A 234 9.90 -11.36 22.92
N GLU A 235 10.66 -11.98 22.01
CA GLU A 235 10.80 -11.52 20.64
C GLU A 235 9.46 -11.48 19.91
N GLN A 236 8.65 -12.55 20.00
CA GLN A 236 7.35 -12.61 19.35
C GLN A 236 6.46 -11.46 19.83
N LYS A 237 6.33 -11.28 21.14
CA LYS A 237 5.53 -10.20 21.75
C LYS A 237 6.01 -8.82 21.32
N TYR A 238 7.31 -8.58 21.30
CA TYR A 238 7.87 -7.33 20.79
C TYR A 238 7.48 -7.10 19.32
N ARG A 239 7.60 -8.13 18.47
CA ARG A 239 7.21 -8.05 17.06
C ARG A 239 5.73 -7.74 16.89
N GLU A 240 4.85 -8.35 17.69
CA GLU A 240 3.41 -8.08 17.70
C GLU A 240 3.09 -6.62 18.03
N MET A 241 3.69 -6.10 19.11
CA MET A 241 3.55 -4.67 19.46
C MET A 241 4.06 -3.76 18.33
N ARG A 242 5.17 -4.12 17.67
CA ARG A 242 5.71 -3.36 16.53
C ARG A 242 4.83 -3.43 15.28
N ILE A 243 4.05 -4.51 15.08
CA ILE A 243 3.08 -4.62 13.98
C ILE A 243 1.86 -3.74 14.28
N LYS A 244 1.27 -3.87 15.48
CA LYS A 244 0.13 -3.05 15.92
C LYS A 244 0.44 -1.55 15.87
N ASP A 245 1.65 -1.16 16.27
CA ASP A 245 2.14 0.22 16.16
C ASP A 245 2.15 0.74 14.72
N ARG A 246 2.61 -0.07 13.76
CA ARG A 246 2.58 0.31 12.35
C ARG A 246 1.17 0.32 11.78
N VAL A 247 0.33 -0.62 12.17
CA VAL A 247 -1.09 -0.66 11.78
C VAL A 247 -1.81 0.60 12.27
N GLN A 248 -1.58 1.02 13.51
CA GLN A 248 -2.15 2.25 14.04
C GLN A 248 -1.67 3.50 13.29
N ALA A 249 -0.38 3.55 12.92
CA ALA A 249 0.14 4.62 12.06
C ALA A 249 -0.49 4.59 10.66
N PHE A 250 -0.73 3.41 10.09
CA PHE A 250 -1.42 3.27 8.80
C PHE A 250 -2.90 3.73 8.91
N LYS A 251 -3.60 3.36 9.98
CA LYS A 251 -4.96 3.86 10.27
C LYS A 251 -4.99 5.39 10.35
N TYR A 252 -3.97 5.99 10.95
CA TYR A 252 -3.81 7.45 10.93
C TYR A 252 -3.65 7.97 9.50
N LEU A 253 -2.73 7.40 8.71
CA LEU A 253 -2.52 7.78 7.30
C LEU A 253 -3.83 7.78 6.48
N LEU A 254 -4.66 6.73 6.61
CA LEU A 254 -5.95 6.64 5.92
C LEU A 254 -6.93 7.75 6.34
N ASN A 255 -6.88 8.17 7.59
CA ASN A 255 -7.74 9.22 8.12
C ASN A 255 -7.19 10.63 7.88
N ASP A 256 -5.91 10.75 7.52
CA ASP A 256 -5.19 12.00 7.35
C ASP A 256 -5.23 12.54 5.90
N ARG A 257 -6.07 11.95 5.02
CA ARG A 257 -6.17 12.36 3.60
C ARG A 257 -6.40 13.87 3.43
N GLY A 258 -7.13 14.50 4.34
CA GLY A 258 -7.40 15.94 4.33
C GLY A 258 -6.21 16.85 4.67
N CYS A 259 -5.10 16.31 5.16
CA CYS A 259 -3.88 17.07 5.43
C CYS A 259 -2.99 17.23 4.19
N TYR A 260 -3.27 16.48 3.12
CA TYR A 260 -2.53 16.56 1.87
C TYR A 260 -3.17 17.58 0.92
N ILE A 261 -2.33 18.39 0.26
CA ILE A 261 -2.79 19.42 -0.69
C ILE A 261 -3.25 18.77 -2.01
N SER A 262 -2.71 17.59 -2.34
CA SER A 262 -3.05 16.85 -3.55
C SER A 262 -3.25 15.37 -3.26
N ASP A 263 -4.05 14.71 -4.10
CA ASP A 263 -4.26 13.26 -4.03
C ASP A 263 -2.94 12.49 -4.27
N ASN A 264 -2.08 12.99 -5.16
CA ASN A 264 -0.76 12.41 -5.42
C ASN A 264 0.14 12.41 -4.18
N ALA A 265 0.08 13.46 -3.35
CA ALA A 265 0.83 13.50 -2.10
C ALA A 265 0.36 12.42 -1.12
N PHE A 266 -0.96 12.23 -0.98
CA PHE A 266 -1.53 11.14 -0.18
C PHE A 266 -1.14 9.77 -0.74
N LEU A 267 -1.34 9.55 -2.05
CA LEU A 267 -1.06 8.29 -2.74
C LEU A 267 0.42 7.90 -2.66
N TYR A 268 1.33 8.87 -2.70
CA TYR A 268 2.76 8.62 -2.52
C TYR A 268 3.07 7.95 -1.17
N ASN A 269 2.50 8.49 -0.09
CA ASN A 269 2.65 7.93 1.26
C ASN A 269 1.91 6.58 1.40
N TYR A 270 0.72 6.48 0.83
CA TYR A 270 -0.11 5.27 0.83
C TYR A 270 0.58 4.10 0.12
N PHE A 271 1.05 4.30 -1.13
CA PHE A 271 1.71 3.26 -1.91
C PHE A 271 3.00 2.79 -1.25
N GLN A 272 3.81 3.72 -0.73
CA GLN A 272 5.03 3.37 -0.01
C GLN A 272 4.73 2.54 1.26
N ALA A 273 3.68 2.90 2.01
CA ALA A 273 3.30 2.18 3.22
C ALA A 273 2.79 0.77 2.90
N ILE A 274 1.87 0.63 1.93
CA ILE A 274 1.22 -0.66 1.63
C ILE A 274 2.17 -1.63 0.94
N GLU A 275 3.03 -1.15 0.04
CA GLU A 275 4.09 -1.94 -0.58
C GLU A 275 5.05 -2.49 0.50
N LYS A 276 5.39 -1.66 1.49
CA LYS A 276 6.26 -2.06 2.60
C LYS A 276 5.61 -3.09 3.52
N PHE A 277 4.29 -3.04 3.72
CA PHE A 277 3.56 -4.07 4.46
C PHE A 277 3.58 -5.38 3.68
N ALA A 278 3.21 -5.36 2.39
CA ALA A 278 3.21 -6.55 1.54
C ALA A 278 4.58 -7.23 1.48
N ARG A 279 5.66 -6.46 1.28
CA ARG A 279 7.04 -6.98 1.25
C ARG A 279 7.48 -7.60 2.58
N LYS A 280 6.97 -7.11 3.70
CA LYS A 280 7.29 -7.69 5.02
C LYS A 280 6.55 -8.99 5.23
N ASP A 281 5.29 -9.07 4.83
CA ASP A 281 4.48 -10.27 5.00
C ASP A 281 5.03 -11.42 4.13
N ILE A 282 5.46 -11.13 2.89
CA ILE A 282 6.16 -12.11 2.02
C ILE A 282 7.41 -12.69 2.69
N LYS A 283 8.24 -11.84 3.31
CA LYS A 283 9.49 -12.28 3.96
C LYS A 283 9.26 -13.16 5.19
N VAL A 284 8.05 -13.15 5.71
CA VAL A 284 7.65 -13.78 6.97
C VAL A 284 6.79 -15.02 6.73
N GLN A 285 6.32 -15.25 5.50
CA GLN A 285 5.53 -16.43 5.14
C GLN A 285 6.27 -17.72 5.54
N GLY A 286 5.63 -18.50 6.42
CA GLY A 286 6.14 -19.77 6.94
C GLY A 286 6.96 -19.70 8.24
N GLN A 287 7.27 -18.50 8.76
CA GLN A 287 8.08 -18.34 9.99
C GLN A 287 7.35 -17.67 11.16
N HIS A 288 6.34 -16.83 10.89
CA HIS A 288 5.57 -16.16 11.95
C HIS A 288 4.06 -16.18 11.67
N THR A 289 3.27 -16.10 12.75
CA THR A 289 1.80 -16.17 12.73
C THR A 289 1.10 -14.86 12.39
N ILE A 290 1.81 -13.72 12.39
CA ILE A 290 1.19 -12.38 12.32
C ILE A 290 1.73 -11.56 11.15
N GLU A 291 0.81 -11.18 10.26
CA GLU A 291 1.04 -10.43 9.02
C GLU A 291 0.48 -9.00 9.14
N HIS A 292 1.20 -8.00 8.61
CA HIS A 292 0.83 -6.59 8.70
C HIS A 292 -0.49 -6.28 7.98
N ILE A 293 -0.68 -6.80 6.77
CA ILE A 293 -1.93 -6.57 6.00
C ILE A 293 -3.11 -7.20 6.73
N LYS A 294 -2.95 -8.45 7.20
CA LYS A 294 -4.01 -9.15 7.93
C LYS A 294 -4.41 -8.39 9.21
N THR A 295 -3.45 -8.00 10.04
CA THR A 295 -3.71 -7.22 11.25
C THR A 295 -4.32 -5.84 10.92
N LEU A 296 -3.87 -5.18 9.85
CA LEU A 296 -4.47 -3.92 9.40
C LEU A 296 -5.96 -4.09 9.09
N LEU A 297 -6.32 -5.15 8.38
CA LEU A 297 -7.71 -5.41 8.00
C LEU A 297 -8.58 -5.75 9.22
N GLU A 298 -8.08 -6.54 10.15
CA GLU A 298 -8.78 -6.89 11.40
C GLU A 298 -9.09 -5.65 12.24
N GLU A 299 -8.19 -4.66 12.23
CA GLU A 299 -8.27 -3.41 13.00
C GLU A 299 -9.09 -2.28 12.35
N LEU A 300 -9.54 -2.46 11.11
CA LEU A 300 -10.32 -1.45 10.37
C LEU A 300 -11.82 -1.71 10.47
N ASP A 301 -12.57 -0.64 10.72
CA ASP A 301 -14.02 -0.61 10.58
C ASP A 301 -14.42 -0.57 9.07
N PRO A 302 -15.70 -0.73 8.71
CA PRO A 302 -16.12 -0.72 7.31
C PRO A 302 -15.72 0.55 6.54
N LYS A 303 -15.76 1.72 7.20
CA LYS A 303 -15.33 2.98 6.59
C LYS A 303 -13.81 2.99 6.34
N GLY A 304 -13.02 2.50 7.29
CA GLY A 304 -11.57 2.35 7.16
C GLY A 304 -11.19 1.36 6.06
N LEU A 305 -11.90 0.24 5.94
CA LEU A 305 -11.72 -0.73 4.84
C LEU A 305 -11.98 -0.08 3.48
N SER A 306 -13.06 0.70 3.35
CA SER A 306 -13.37 1.43 2.12
C SER A 306 -12.23 2.40 1.75
N LYS A 307 -11.71 3.18 2.70
CA LYS A 307 -10.55 4.07 2.49
C LYS A 307 -9.26 3.32 2.13
N LEU A 308 -9.08 2.10 2.66
CA LEU A 308 -7.94 1.26 2.32
C LEU A 308 -8.04 0.73 0.89
N VAL A 309 -9.24 0.32 0.45
CA VAL A 309 -9.47 -0.33 -0.84
C VAL A 309 -9.54 0.68 -1.99
N GLU A 310 -10.14 1.85 -1.77
CA GLU A 310 -10.41 2.87 -2.80
C GLU A 310 -9.18 3.20 -3.68
N PRO A 311 -7.97 3.46 -3.14
CA PRO A 311 -6.80 3.75 -3.97
C PRO A 311 -6.37 2.58 -4.88
N LEU A 312 -6.63 1.34 -4.48
CA LEU A 312 -6.17 0.13 -5.17
C LEU A 312 -7.08 -0.26 -6.35
N ILE A 313 -8.35 0.10 -6.25
CA ILE A 313 -9.36 -0.16 -7.28
C ILE A 313 -9.66 1.08 -8.14
N ASN A 314 -8.90 2.15 -7.95
CA ASN A 314 -9.04 3.35 -8.75
C ASN A 314 -8.76 3.01 -10.22
N ASP A 315 -9.57 3.57 -11.10
CA ASP A 315 -9.46 3.39 -12.55
C ASP A 315 -8.09 3.81 -13.10
N ASN A 316 -7.45 4.78 -12.45
CA ASN A 316 -6.12 5.27 -12.78
C ASN A 316 -5.01 4.58 -11.97
N PHE A 317 -5.26 3.45 -11.30
CA PHE A 317 -4.29 2.79 -10.42
C PHE A 317 -2.92 2.61 -11.10
N THR A 318 -2.88 2.06 -12.31
CA THR A 318 -1.63 1.85 -13.06
C THR A 318 -0.89 3.16 -13.31
N ILE A 319 -1.62 4.20 -13.75
CA ILE A 319 -1.05 5.54 -13.99
C ILE A 319 -0.50 6.12 -12.68
N LYS A 320 -1.24 6.00 -11.58
CA LYS A 320 -0.82 6.50 -10.26
C LYS A 320 0.37 5.73 -9.68
N VAL A 321 0.48 4.43 -9.98
CA VAL A 321 1.65 3.62 -9.66
C VAL A 321 2.87 4.13 -10.44
N ASP A 322 2.72 4.41 -11.72
CA ASP A 322 3.81 4.93 -12.56
C ASP A 322 4.24 6.34 -12.10
N GLU A 323 3.29 7.24 -11.81
CA GLU A 323 3.58 8.57 -11.21
C GLU A 323 4.35 8.44 -9.88
N TYR A 324 4.00 7.47 -9.03
CA TYR A 324 4.73 7.19 -7.79
C TYR A 324 6.15 6.67 -8.07
N ILE A 325 6.31 5.74 -9.00
CA ILE A 325 7.62 5.17 -9.39
C ILE A 325 8.54 6.27 -9.92
N ASP A 326 8.03 7.13 -10.81
CA ASP A 326 8.81 8.23 -11.40
C ASP A 326 9.25 9.21 -10.31
N ALA A 327 8.36 9.57 -9.39
CA ALA A 327 8.70 10.42 -8.24
C ALA A 327 9.78 9.77 -7.35
N ARG A 328 9.71 8.46 -7.13
CA ARG A 328 10.73 7.70 -6.38
C ARG A 328 12.07 7.65 -7.10
N ILE A 329 12.07 7.44 -8.41
CA ILE A 329 13.29 7.42 -9.23
C ILE A 329 13.95 8.81 -9.22
N GLN A 330 13.16 9.87 -9.37
CA GLN A 330 13.67 11.23 -9.32
C GLN A 330 14.34 11.52 -7.98
N GLN A 331 13.69 11.16 -6.86
CA GLN A 331 14.30 11.29 -5.54
C GLN A 331 15.60 10.46 -5.41
N LEU A 332 15.61 9.22 -5.91
CA LEU A 332 16.81 8.38 -5.88
C LEU A 332 17.97 8.98 -6.70
N LYS A 333 17.68 9.63 -7.83
CA LYS A 333 18.68 10.33 -8.64
C LYS A 333 19.21 11.59 -7.94
N GLU A 334 18.38 12.29 -7.20
CA GLU A 334 18.81 13.43 -6.37
C GLU A 334 19.71 12.98 -5.21
N GLU A 335 19.36 11.87 -4.55
CA GLU A 335 20.15 11.29 -3.46
C GLU A 335 21.44 10.61 -3.96
N HIS A 336 21.41 10.07 -5.18
CA HIS A 336 22.50 9.31 -5.80
C HIS A 336 22.63 9.67 -7.29
N PRO A 337 23.35 10.75 -7.65
CA PRO A 337 23.44 11.25 -9.03
C PRO A 337 23.97 10.26 -10.07
N ASN A 338 24.74 9.25 -9.63
CA ASN A 338 25.36 8.24 -10.49
C ASN A 338 24.51 6.96 -10.62
N LEU A 339 23.21 7.01 -10.32
CA LEU A 339 22.30 5.86 -10.47
C LEU A 339 22.23 5.43 -11.94
N SER A 340 22.43 4.14 -12.23
CA SER A 340 22.35 3.64 -13.61
C SER A 340 20.91 3.59 -14.13
N GLU A 341 20.74 3.72 -15.44
CA GLU A 341 19.43 3.57 -16.07
C GLU A 341 18.85 2.15 -15.86
N GLN A 342 19.72 1.13 -15.90
CA GLN A 342 19.31 -0.25 -15.62
C GLN A 342 18.75 -0.40 -14.22
N TYR A 343 19.39 0.18 -13.20
CA TYR A 343 18.87 0.18 -11.84
C TYR A 343 17.49 0.84 -11.76
N CYS A 344 17.28 1.96 -12.47
CA CYS A 344 15.98 2.63 -12.51
C CYS A 344 14.89 1.72 -13.12
N LYS A 345 15.20 1.01 -14.20
CA LYS A 345 14.28 0.04 -14.85
C LYS A 345 13.94 -1.11 -13.92
N ASP A 346 14.94 -1.71 -13.27
CA ASP A 346 14.76 -2.81 -12.33
C ASP A 346 13.93 -2.36 -11.11
N PHE A 347 14.23 -1.18 -10.57
CA PHE A 347 13.46 -0.57 -9.48
C PHE A 347 12.00 -0.36 -9.88
N ALA A 348 11.73 0.18 -11.07
CA ALA A 348 10.38 0.40 -11.57
C ALA A 348 9.60 -0.91 -11.67
N ALA A 349 10.20 -1.95 -12.28
CA ALA A 349 9.59 -3.27 -12.40
C ALA A 349 9.28 -3.88 -11.02
N MET A 350 10.27 -3.95 -10.13
CA MET A 350 10.12 -4.51 -8.78
C MET A 350 9.11 -3.76 -7.91
N THR A 351 8.99 -2.45 -8.09
CA THR A 351 8.02 -1.62 -7.35
C THR A 351 6.62 -1.82 -7.88
N ARG A 352 6.45 -1.89 -9.21
CA ARG A 352 5.16 -2.18 -9.85
C ARG A 352 4.63 -3.55 -9.43
N ASP A 353 5.47 -4.58 -9.48
CA ASP A 353 5.10 -5.94 -9.06
C ASP A 353 4.76 -5.99 -7.56
N GLY A 354 5.55 -5.28 -6.74
CA GLY A 354 5.29 -5.14 -5.31
C GLY A 354 3.93 -4.51 -4.99
N LEU A 355 3.54 -3.46 -5.73
CA LEU A 355 2.26 -2.78 -5.57
C LEU A 355 1.09 -3.61 -6.11
N GLN A 356 1.27 -4.34 -7.21
CA GLN A 356 0.26 -5.28 -7.71
C GLN A 356 0.03 -6.45 -6.75
N SER A 357 1.10 -6.98 -6.16
CA SER A 357 1.02 -7.99 -5.11
C SER A 357 0.29 -7.45 -3.87
N ALA A 358 0.62 -6.23 -3.44
CA ALA A 358 -0.05 -5.56 -2.33
C ALA A 358 -1.55 -5.37 -2.62
N LYS A 359 -1.91 -4.87 -3.81
CA LYS A 359 -3.29 -4.74 -4.28
C LYS A 359 -4.03 -6.07 -4.15
N THR A 360 -3.47 -7.13 -4.72
CA THR A 360 -4.08 -8.46 -4.71
C THR A 360 -4.33 -8.97 -3.28
N ARG A 361 -3.31 -8.91 -2.41
CA ARG A 361 -3.42 -9.36 -1.02
C ARG A 361 -4.47 -8.57 -0.23
N VAL A 362 -4.50 -7.24 -0.38
CA VAL A 362 -5.52 -6.42 0.28
C VAL A 362 -6.90 -6.81 -0.22
N LEU A 363 -7.12 -6.87 -1.54
CA LEU A 363 -8.43 -7.16 -2.09
C LEU A 363 -8.93 -8.56 -1.72
N MET A 364 -8.07 -9.58 -1.74
CA MET A 364 -8.41 -10.95 -1.31
C MET A 364 -9.01 -11.03 0.10
N HIS A 365 -8.59 -10.15 1.01
CA HIS A 365 -9.02 -10.18 2.40
C HIS A 365 -10.01 -9.07 2.77
N ALA A 366 -10.03 -7.96 2.02
CA ALA A 366 -10.83 -6.79 2.34
C ALA A 366 -12.12 -6.70 1.53
N PHE A 367 -12.10 -7.14 0.27
CA PHE A 367 -13.18 -6.82 -0.67
C PHE A 367 -14.50 -7.53 -0.30
N ASN A 368 -14.42 -8.80 0.09
CA ASN A 368 -15.58 -9.56 0.57
C ASN A 368 -16.14 -9.05 1.92
N ARG A 369 -15.40 -8.20 2.65
CA ARG A 369 -15.85 -7.55 3.90
C ARG A 369 -16.59 -6.23 3.67
N LEU A 370 -16.57 -5.70 2.45
CA LEU A 370 -17.41 -4.56 2.07
C LEU A 370 -18.87 -4.97 2.00
N SER A 371 -19.80 -4.01 2.11
CA SER A 371 -21.22 -4.33 1.96
C SER A 371 -21.52 -4.89 0.56
N PRO A 372 -22.48 -5.82 0.38
CA PRO A 372 -22.81 -6.35 -0.95
C PRO A 372 -23.16 -5.27 -1.98
N GLY A 373 -23.80 -4.18 -1.53
CA GLY A 373 -24.11 -3.02 -2.36
C GLY A 373 -22.87 -2.25 -2.83
N GLU A 374 -21.84 -2.12 -2.00
CA GLU A 374 -20.56 -1.53 -2.40
C GLU A 374 -19.81 -2.47 -3.33
N GLN A 375 -19.73 -3.76 -3.02
CA GLN A 375 -19.09 -4.76 -3.91
C GLN A 375 -19.69 -4.72 -5.31
N MET A 376 -21.02 -4.71 -5.45
CA MET A 376 -21.70 -4.61 -6.74
C MET A 376 -21.35 -3.33 -7.51
N LYS A 377 -21.34 -2.18 -6.82
CA LYS A 377 -20.97 -0.89 -7.44
C LYS A 377 -19.53 -0.92 -7.97
N LEU A 378 -18.62 -1.55 -7.24
CA LEU A 378 -17.21 -1.63 -7.61
C LEU A 378 -16.97 -2.65 -8.74
N ILE A 379 -17.62 -3.82 -8.70
CA ILE A 379 -17.56 -4.81 -9.79
C ILE A 379 -18.14 -4.25 -11.09
N ALA A 380 -19.18 -3.41 -11.01
CA ALA A 380 -19.72 -2.74 -12.18
C ALA A 380 -18.73 -1.76 -12.82
N LYS A 381 -17.80 -1.19 -12.03
CA LYS A 381 -16.72 -0.32 -12.50
C LYS A 381 -15.49 -1.09 -12.97
N ASP A 382 -15.21 -2.24 -12.37
CA ASP A 382 -14.17 -3.15 -12.84
C ASP A 382 -14.58 -4.60 -12.59
N ILE A 383 -14.95 -5.30 -13.68
CA ILE A 383 -15.43 -6.69 -13.62
C ILE A 383 -14.38 -7.64 -13.03
N SER A 384 -13.09 -7.33 -13.17
CA SER A 384 -12.01 -8.17 -12.65
C SER A 384 -11.98 -8.24 -11.12
N LEU A 385 -12.66 -7.33 -10.43
CA LEU A 385 -12.79 -7.36 -8.97
C LEU A 385 -13.70 -8.50 -8.48
N LEU A 386 -14.47 -9.13 -9.37
CA LEU A 386 -15.38 -10.21 -9.03
C LEU A 386 -14.70 -11.36 -8.29
N CYS A 387 -13.44 -11.68 -8.63
CA CYS A 387 -12.71 -12.78 -8.00
C CYS A 387 -12.47 -12.57 -6.50
N TYR A 388 -12.56 -11.33 -6.02
CA TYR A 388 -12.39 -10.99 -4.60
C TYR A 388 -13.73 -10.87 -3.85
N ALA A 389 -14.86 -10.97 -4.56
CA ALA A 389 -16.18 -10.83 -3.99
C ALA A 389 -16.61 -12.07 -3.21
N ASP A 390 -17.64 -11.93 -2.37
CA ASP A 390 -18.24 -13.08 -1.70
C ASP A 390 -18.80 -14.10 -2.71
N GLN A 391 -18.69 -15.40 -2.39
CA GLN A 391 -19.09 -16.50 -3.26
C GLN A 391 -20.57 -16.43 -3.68
N GLN A 392 -21.47 -15.98 -2.79
CA GLN A 392 -22.89 -15.84 -3.11
C GLN A 392 -23.13 -14.73 -4.12
N LEU A 393 -22.39 -13.62 -4.02
CA LEU A 393 -22.46 -12.54 -5.00
C LEU A 393 -21.94 -12.99 -6.37
N GLN A 394 -20.81 -13.71 -6.39
CA GLN A 394 -20.26 -14.28 -7.61
C GLN A 394 -21.28 -15.20 -8.30
N LEU A 395 -21.90 -16.10 -7.54
CA LEU A 395 -22.93 -17.00 -8.04
C LEU A 395 -24.14 -16.25 -8.62
N ASN A 396 -24.60 -15.19 -7.95
CA ASN A 396 -25.73 -14.39 -8.41
C ASN A 396 -25.42 -13.66 -9.73
N LEU A 397 -24.21 -13.11 -9.86
CA LEU A 397 -23.77 -12.43 -11.09
C LEU A 397 -23.57 -13.43 -12.24
N LEU A 398 -22.98 -14.60 -11.99
CA LEU A 398 -22.86 -15.67 -13.00
C LEU A 398 -24.24 -16.14 -13.52
N LYS A 399 -25.25 -16.25 -12.64
CA LYS A 399 -26.63 -16.55 -13.04
C LYS A 399 -27.27 -15.45 -13.89
N GLN A 400 -26.87 -14.20 -13.68
CA GLN A 400 -27.40 -13.05 -14.43
C GLN A 400 -26.81 -12.99 -15.84
N ASP A 401 -25.49 -13.15 -15.97
CA ASP A 401 -24.80 -13.10 -17.26
C ASP A 401 -23.49 -13.89 -17.19
N TYR A 402 -23.58 -15.21 -17.41
CA TYR A 402 -22.43 -16.11 -17.32
C TYR A 402 -21.25 -15.65 -18.19
N ASN A 403 -21.51 -15.36 -19.47
CA ASN A 403 -20.47 -14.98 -20.44
C ASN A 403 -19.72 -13.71 -20.05
N LYS A 404 -20.37 -12.79 -19.35
CA LYS A 404 -19.75 -11.54 -18.90
C LYS A 404 -18.76 -11.75 -17.75
N TYR A 405 -19.08 -12.67 -16.84
CA TYR A 405 -18.42 -12.76 -15.53
C TYR A 405 -17.50 -13.97 -15.38
N ALA A 406 -17.70 -15.01 -16.19
CA ALA A 406 -17.12 -16.32 -15.93
C ALA A 406 -15.58 -16.32 -15.88
N LEU A 407 -14.89 -15.54 -16.73
CA LEU A 407 -13.42 -15.45 -16.69
C LEU A 407 -12.84 -14.82 -15.40
N TYR A 408 -13.66 -14.12 -14.61
CA TYR A 408 -13.21 -13.42 -13.40
C TYR A 408 -13.83 -13.94 -12.11
N ALA A 409 -14.69 -14.95 -12.19
CA ALA A 409 -15.23 -15.61 -11.00
C ALA A 409 -14.24 -16.65 -10.46
N ASP A 410 -14.47 -17.12 -9.25
CA ASP A 410 -13.78 -18.26 -8.69
C ASP A 410 -13.94 -19.49 -9.59
N LYS A 411 -12.82 -20.15 -9.90
CA LYS A 411 -12.75 -21.28 -10.85
C LYS A 411 -13.70 -22.41 -10.44
N GLU A 412 -13.75 -22.75 -9.15
CA GLU A 412 -14.57 -23.86 -8.65
C GLU A 412 -16.07 -23.53 -8.63
N LEU A 413 -16.45 -22.27 -8.43
CA LEU A 413 -17.83 -21.83 -8.64
C LEU A 413 -18.21 -21.86 -10.11
N ASN A 414 -17.33 -21.37 -10.97
CA ASN A 414 -17.54 -21.26 -12.41
C ASN A 414 -17.77 -22.64 -13.06
N LYS A 415 -17.01 -23.66 -12.66
CA LYS A 415 -17.14 -25.06 -13.10
C LYS A 415 -18.51 -25.70 -12.78
N ARG A 416 -19.38 -25.07 -11.97
CA ARG A 416 -20.72 -25.60 -11.64
C ARG A 416 -21.77 -25.27 -12.69
N PHE A 417 -21.48 -24.35 -13.61
CA PHE A 417 -22.44 -23.87 -14.61
C PHE A 417 -22.40 -24.74 -15.88
N PRO A 418 -23.56 -25.09 -16.46
CA PRO A 418 -23.60 -25.88 -17.69
C PRO A 418 -22.95 -25.17 -18.88
N GLU A 419 -22.91 -23.84 -18.87
CA GLU A 419 -22.27 -23.01 -19.88
C GLU A 419 -20.74 -23.11 -19.86
N HIS A 420 -20.13 -23.64 -18.79
CA HIS A 420 -18.68 -23.77 -18.68
C HIS A 420 -18.10 -24.62 -19.82
N PRO A 421 -17.00 -24.19 -20.48
CA PRO A 421 -16.41 -24.92 -21.61
C PRO A 421 -16.17 -26.41 -21.33
N LEU A 422 -15.62 -26.74 -20.14
CA LEU A 422 -15.44 -28.13 -19.70
C LEU A 422 -16.77 -28.92 -19.63
N ASN A 423 -17.85 -28.31 -19.13
CA ASN A 423 -19.13 -29.01 -18.99
C ASN A 423 -19.84 -29.18 -20.33
N ARG A 424 -19.72 -28.19 -21.23
CA ARG A 424 -20.14 -28.35 -22.63
C ARG A 424 -19.37 -29.45 -23.33
N PHE A 425 -18.04 -29.46 -23.21
CA PHE A 425 -17.19 -30.52 -23.76
C PHE A 425 -17.63 -31.90 -23.22
N ARG A 426 -17.84 -32.01 -21.90
CA ARG A 426 -18.33 -33.26 -21.27
C ARG A 426 -19.68 -33.72 -21.81
N LYS A 427 -20.58 -32.78 -22.11
CA LYS A 427 -21.90 -33.09 -22.67
C LYS A 427 -21.84 -33.48 -24.15
N GLU A 428 -21.02 -32.78 -24.94
CA GLU A 428 -20.86 -33.00 -26.38
C GLU A 428 -20.09 -34.29 -26.67
N HIS A 429 -19.15 -34.66 -25.80
CA HIS A 429 -18.27 -35.83 -25.95
C HIS A 429 -18.47 -36.89 -24.86
N ALA A 430 -19.69 -37.04 -24.35
CA ALA A 430 -19.96 -37.93 -23.21
C ALA A 430 -19.53 -39.38 -23.46
N LYS A 431 -19.79 -39.89 -24.68
CA LYS A 431 -19.46 -41.28 -25.05
C LYS A 431 -17.95 -41.50 -25.17
N GLU A 432 -17.21 -40.54 -25.72
CA GLU A 432 -15.76 -40.61 -25.80
C GLU A 432 -15.12 -40.51 -24.40
N LEU A 433 -15.65 -39.65 -23.53
CA LEU A 433 -15.19 -39.49 -22.15
C LEU A 433 -15.44 -40.73 -21.28
N ASP A 434 -16.55 -41.42 -21.48
CA ASP A 434 -16.86 -42.68 -20.77
C ASP A 434 -15.88 -43.81 -21.16
N SER A 435 -15.27 -43.72 -22.34
CA SER A 435 -14.34 -44.73 -22.87
C SER A 435 -12.87 -44.52 -22.48
N VAL A 436 -12.52 -43.37 -21.89
CA VAL A 436 -11.15 -43.03 -21.48
C VAL A 436 -10.96 -43.12 -19.97
N GLY A 437 -9.74 -43.48 -19.55
CA GLY A 437 -9.36 -43.53 -18.14
C GLY A 437 -9.23 -42.16 -17.48
N ASP A 438 -9.17 -42.14 -16.15
CA ASP A 438 -9.19 -40.90 -15.35
C ASP A 438 -8.03 -39.95 -15.67
N SER A 439 -6.85 -40.48 -16.00
CA SER A 439 -5.68 -39.67 -16.40
C SER A 439 -5.94 -38.83 -17.67
N MET A 440 -6.72 -39.34 -18.63
CA MET A 440 -7.07 -38.57 -19.83
C MET A 440 -8.10 -37.48 -19.50
N LYS A 441 -9.03 -37.76 -18.58
CA LYS A 441 -10.01 -36.77 -18.10
C LYS A 441 -9.31 -35.62 -17.39
N GLU A 442 -8.34 -35.92 -16.53
CA GLU A 442 -7.48 -34.94 -15.85
C GLU A 442 -6.66 -34.10 -16.84
N MET A 443 -6.13 -34.72 -17.90
CA MET A 443 -5.43 -33.99 -18.96
C MET A 443 -6.35 -32.99 -19.69
N ILE A 444 -7.59 -33.40 -20.02
CA ILE A 444 -8.58 -32.52 -20.65
C ILE A 444 -8.91 -31.32 -19.74
N GLU A 445 -9.08 -31.57 -18.44
CA GLU A 445 -9.31 -30.50 -17.45
C GLU A 445 -8.12 -29.53 -17.41
N THR A 446 -6.90 -30.04 -17.34
CA THR A 446 -5.66 -29.24 -17.33
C THR A 446 -5.55 -28.38 -18.59
N VAL A 447 -5.89 -28.91 -19.77
CA VAL A 447 -5.88 -28.15 -21.04
C VAL A 447 -6.92 -27.03 -21.02
N MET A 448 -8.12 -27.28 -20.48
CA MET A 448 -9.16 -26.25 -20.37
C MET A 448 -8.77 -25.15 -19.39
N GLU A 449 -8.15 -25.50 -18.26
CA GLU A 449 -7.60 -24.54 -17.29
C GLU A 449 -6.47 -23.70 -17.91
N GLY A 450 -5.59 -24.33 -18.68
CA GLY A 450 -4.54 -23.61 -19.42
C GLY A 450 -5.09 -22.57 -20.40
N LYS A 451 -6.18 -22.90 -21.11
CA LYS A 451 -6.88 -21.94 -22.00
C LYS A 451 -7.51 -20.79 -21.21
N GLU A 452 -8.15 -21.08 -20.08
CA GLU A 452 -8.72 -20.04 -19.20
C GLU A 452 -7.65 -19.03 -18.76
N GLU A 453 -6.50 -19.55 -18.30
CA GLU A 453 -5.36 -18.72 -17.88
C GLU A 453 -4.77 -17.90 -19.02
N GLU A 454 -4.74 -18.46 -20.23
CA GLU A 454 -4.30 -17.75 -21.44
C GLU A 454 -5.20 -16.54 -21.73
N TYR A 455 -6.53 -16.72 -21.76
CA TYR A 455 -7.47 -15.61 -21.98
C TYR A 455 -7.44 -14.57 -20.85
N LEU A 456 -7.28 -15.01 -19.60
CA LEU A 456 -7.12 -14.09 -18.46
C LEU A 456 -5.84 -13.27 -18.58
N ARG A 457 -4.72 -13.87 -19.01
CA ARG A 457 -3.45 -13.17 -19.27
C ARG A 457 -3.61 -12.14 -20.38
N LYS A 458 -4.21 -12.51 -21.51
CA LYS A 458 -4.45 -11.59 -22.63
C LYS A 458 -5.35 -10.41 -22.22
N SER A 459 -6.41 -10.67 -21.45
CA SER A 459 -7.28 -9.63 -20.89
C SER A 459 -6.51 -8.64 -19.98
N LYS A 460 -5.62 -9.14 -19.12
CA LYS A 460 -4.76 -8.29 -18.28
C LYS A 460 -3.82 -7.43 -19.12
N ILE A 461 -3.20 -7.99 -20.16
CA ILE A 461 -2.29 -7.25 -21.05
C ILE A 461 -3.05 -6.16 -21.79
N ILE A 462 -4.16 -6.50 -22.45
CA ILE A 462 -4.85 -5.51 -23.29
C ILE A 462 -5.44 -4.38 -22.46
N THR A 463 -5.83 -4.62 -21.21
CA THR A 463 -6.45 -3.60 -20.34
C THR A 463 -5.46 -2.63 -19.70
N THR A 464 -4.15 -2.90 -19.75
CA THR A 464 -3.10 -1.95 -19.31
C THR A 464 -2.65 -0.98 -20.38
N GLU A 465 -2.91 -1.26 -21.66
CA GLU A 465 -2.63 -0.31 -22.75
C GLU A 465 -3.46 0.98 -22.58
N ARG A 466 -2.96 2.13 -23.06
CA ARG A 466 -3.72 3.39 -23.01
C ARG A 466 -4.51 3.59 -24.31
N LYS A 467 -5.84 3.75 -24.21
CA LYS A 467 -6.76 3.90 -25.37
C LYS A 467 -7.28 5.32 -25.57
N THR A 468 -7.05 6.20 -24.62
CA THR A 468 -7.52 7.60 -24.64
C THR A 468 -6.35 8.55 -24.40
N LYS A 469 -6.47 9.79 -24.90
CA LYS A 469 -5.49 10.85 -24.71
C LYS A 469 -6.13 11.97 -23.89
N ASP A 470 -5.41 12.46 -22.88
CA ASP A 470 -5.85 13.62 -22.11
C ASP A 470 -5.79 14.86 -22.99
N ALA A 471 -6.94 15.37 -23.39
CA ALA A 471 -7.04 16.70 -23.98
C ALA A 471 -7.30 17.73 -22.87
N GLY A 472 -6.28 18.00 -22.04
CA GLY A 472 -6.34 19.06 -21.01
C GLY A 472 -7.62 19.06 -20.19
N PHE A 473 -8.43 20.13 -20.30
CA PHE A 473 -9.69 20.39 -19.58
C PHE A 473 -10.74 19.23 -19.58
N PHE A 474 -10.59 18.19 -20.41
CA PHE A 474 -11.50 17.03 -20.50
C PHE A 474 -10.93 15.70 -19.96
N SER A 475 -9.89 15.75 -19.10
CA SER A 475 -9.20 14.54 -18.60
C SER A 475 -10.13 13.57 -17.83
N GLN A 476 -11.17 14.06 -17.16
CA GLN A 476 -12.13 13.20 -16.45
C GLN A 476 -12.99 12.37 -17.42
N ASP A 477 -13.42 12.94 -18.54
CA ASP A 477 -14.22 12.24 -19.56
C ASP A 477 -13.40 11.17 -20.27
N ALA A 478 -12.11 11.44 -20.53
CA ALA A 478 -11.18 10.48 -21.09
C ALA A 478 -10.98 9.27 -20.16
N ALA A 479 -10.76 9.51 -18.86
CA ALA A 479 -10.60 8.44 -17.87
C ALA A 479 -11.88 7.58 -17.74
N GLN A 480 -13.06 8.20 -17.69
CA GLN A 480 -14.32 7.46 -17.66
C GLN A 480 -14.52 6.61 -18.92
N LYS A 481 -14.20 7.14 -20.10
CA LYS A 481 -14.26 6.40 -21.35
C LYS A 481 -13.30 5.20 -21.35
N GLU A 482 -12.07 5.39 -20.88
CA GLU A 482 -11.07 4.33 -20.74
C GLU A 482 -11.60 3.14 -19.91
N VAL A 483 -12.28 3.43 -18.81
CA VAL A 483 -12.89 2.41 -17.93
C VAL A 483 -13.94 1.60 -18.65
N VAL A 484 -14.84 2.28 -19.39
CA VAL A 484 -15.89 1.61 -20.17
C VAL A 484 -15.26 0.72 -21.24
N ILE A 485 -14.23 1.19 -21.95
CA ILE A 485 -13.48 0.40 -22.93
C ILE A 485 -12.89 -0.85 -22.26
N ASN A 486 -12.18 -0.67 -21.13
CA ASN A 486 -11.52 -1.76 -20.42
C ASN A 486 -12.51 -2.81 -19.90
N ASN A 487 -13.68 -2.41 -19.39
CA ASN A 487 -14.72 -3.38 -18.99
C ASN A 487 -15.33 -4.11 -20.18
N THR A 488 -15.54 -3.42 -21.30
CA THR A 488 -16.09 -4.04 -22.50
C THR A 488 -15.10 -5.06 -23.07
N LEU A 489 -13.80 -4.76 -23.05
CA LEU A 489 -12.73 -5.71 -23.38
C LEU A 489 -12.71 -6.91 -22.43
N LYS A 490 -12.84 -6.69 -21.13
CA LYS A 490 -12.91 -7.77 -20.14
C LYS A 490 -14.07 -8.73 -20.41
N THR A 491 -15.24 -8.18 -20.72
CA THR A 491 -16.43 -8.95 -21.14
C THR A 491 -16.18 -9.70 -22.44
N LEU A 492 -15.54 -9.06 -23.44
CA LEU A 492 -15.24 -9.68 -24.73
C LEU A 492 -14.33 -10.90 -24.57
N TYR A 493 -13.27 -10.77 -23.76
CA TYR A 493 -12.35 -11.87 -23.47
C TYR A 493 -13.03 -13.00 -22.69
N SER A 494 -13.93 -12.66 -21.76
CA SER A 494 -14.74 -13.67 -21.07
C SER A 494 -15.66 -14.41 -22.06
N SER A 495 -16.31 -13.71 -23.00
CA SER A 495 -17.18 -14.36 -23.98
C SER A 495 -16.44 -15.15 -25.07
N LEU A 496 -15.20 -14.74 -25.40
CA LEU A 496 -14.31 -15.50 -26.29
C LEU A 496 -13.90 -16.82 -25.63
N TRP A 497 -13.53 -16.79 -24.35
CA TRP A 497 -13.21 -17.98 -23.58
C TRP A 497 -14.41 -18.92 -23.43
N THR A 498 -15.61 -18.38 -23.19
CA THR A 498 -16.84 -19.19 -23.20
C THR A 498 -17.30 -19.55 -24.61
N GLU A 499 -16.59 -19.21 -25.67
CA GLU A 499 -16.94 -19.55 -27.05
C GLU A 499 -18.38 -19.16 -27.48
N ASP A 500 -19.01 -18.18 -26.81
CA ASP A 500 -20.35 -17.69 -27.16
C ASP A 500 -20.23 -16.67 -28.28
N LYS A 501 -20.41 -17.14 -29.52
CA LYS A 501 -20.31 -16.31 -30.73
C LYS A 501 -21.31 -15.15 -30.74
N LYS A 502 -22.52 -15.34 -30.21
CA LYS A 502 -23.58 -14.32 -30.22
C LYS A 502 -23.26 -13.22 -29.22
N HIS A 503 -22.86 -13.60 -28.00
CA HIS A 503 -22.47 -12.65 -26.97
C HIS A 503 -21.19 -11.90 -27.39
N THR A 504 -20.18 -12.61 -27.91
CA THR A 504 -18.94 -12.02 -28.42
C THR A 504 -19.21 -10.96 -29.49
N ALA A 505 -20.09 -11.25 -30.47
CA ALA A 505 -20.41 -10.29 -31.51
C ALA A 505 -21.08 -9.02 -30.97
N LYS A 506 -22.03 -9.18 -30.05
CA LYS A 506 -22.71 -8.05 -29.40
C LYS A 506 -21.73 -7.20 -28.58
N THR A 507 -20.84 -7.83 -27.83
CA THR A 507 -19.85 -7.12 -27.01
C THR A 507 -18.80 -6.41 -27.85
N PHE A 508 -18.36 -7.01 -28.96
CA PHE A 508 -17.45 -6.36 -29.89
C PHE A 508 -18.08 -5.14 -30.58
N GLU A 509 -19.36 -5.22 -30.93
CA GLU A 509 -20.13 -4.08 -31.44
C GLU A 509 -20.21 -2.94 -30.42
N GLU A 510 -20.45 -3.25 -29.15
CA GLU A 510 -20.42 -2.26 -28.07
C GLU A 510 -19.03 -1.63 -27.91
N LEU A 511 -17.95 -2.43 -27.99
CA LEU A 511 -16.59 -1.91 -27.96
C LEU A 511 -16.35 -0.90 -29.08
N CYS A 512 -16.78 -1.22 -30.31
CA CYS A 512 -16.67 -0.30 -31.45
C CYS A 512 -17.42 1.02 -31.20
N ARG A 513 -18.61 0.96 -30.59
CA ARG A 513 -19.45 2.12 -30.25
C ARG A 513 -18.85 2.98 -29.14
N VAL A 514 -18.19 2.39 -28.16
CA VAL A 514 -17.53 3.14 -27.09
C VAL A 514 -16.26 3.81 -27.63
N CYS A 515 -15.51 3.11 -28.50
CA CYS A 515 -14.30 3.66 -29.11
C CYS A 515 -14.60 4.81 -30.09
N CYS A 516 -15.61 4.65 -30.95
CA CYS A 516 -16.00 5.64 -31.95
C CYS A 516 -16.99 6.64 -31.32
N GLU A 517 -16.71 7.94 -31.34
CA GLU A 517 -17.61 8.91 -30.70
C GLU A 517 -18.80 9.25 -31.59
N ARG A 518 -20.01 9.28 -31.03
CA ARG A 518 -21.19 9.81 -31.72
C ARG A 518 -21.03 11.32 -31.89
N ARG A 519 -21.00 11.79 -33.14
CA ARG A 519 -20.99 13.21 -33.50
C ARG A 519 -22.31 13.58 -34.15
N PHE A 520 -22.93 14.64 -33.65
CA PHE A 520 -24.13 15.22 -34.23
C PHE A 520 -23.74 16.03 -35.48
N TYR A 521 -24.26 15.64 -36.64
CA TYR A 521 -24.20 16.44 -37.86
C TYR A 521 -25.62 16.86 -38.25
N LEU A 522 -25.74 17.98 -38.95
CA LEU A 522 -27.02 18.54 -39.44
C LEU A 522 -27.82 17.59 -40.35
N GLY A 523 -27.27 16.44 -40.75
CA GLY A 523 -27.92 15.39 -41.55
C GLY A 523 -28.05 14.02 -40.87
N GLY A 524 -27.91 13.95 -39.54
CA GLY A 524 -28.05 12.71 -38.75
C GLY A 524 -26.81 12.36 -37.91
N ASP A 525 -26.97 11.43 -36.98
CA ASP A 525 -25.89 10.93 -36.12
C ASP A 525 -24.85 10.16 -36.94
N LYS A 526 -23.57 10.56 -36.87
CA LYS A 526 -22.45 9.78 -37.42
C LYS A 526 -21.44 9.48 -36.33
N TYR A 527 -20.98 8.24 -36.28
CA TYR A 527 -19.88 7.84 -35.41
C TYR A 527 -18.55 8.22 -36.06
N SER A 528 -17.67 8.87 -35.30
CA SER A 528 -16.34 9.27 -35.72
C SER A 528 -15.32 8.19 -35.39
N VAL A 529 -14.72 7.59 -36.42
CA VAL A 529 -13.59 6.64 -36.31
C VAL A 529 -12.23 7.34 -36.17
N HIS A 530 -12.21 8.68 -36.18
CA HIS A 530 -10.98 9.46 -36.05
C HIS A 530 -10.59 9.77 -34.60
N THR A 531 -11.29 9.19 -33.62
CA THR A 531 -10.94 9.29 -32.21
C THR A 531 -9.68 8.48 -31.92
N GLU A 532 -8.92 8.86 -30.90
CA GLU A 532 -7.72 8.11 -30.50
C GLU A 532 -8.07 6.66 -30.09
N SER A 533 -9.21 6.45 -29.43
CA SER A 533 -9.68 5.10 -29.06
C SER A 533 -10.05 4.23 -30.25
N ALA A 534 -10.63 4.82 -31.31
CA ALA A 534 -10.92 4.08 -32.54
C ALA A 534 -9.63 3.74 -33.31
N LYS A 535 -8.68 4.68 -33.39
CA LYS A 535 -7.35 4.40 -33.96
C LYS A 535 -6.62 3.31 -33.19
N TRP A 536 -6.65 3.37 -31.85
CA TRP A 536 -6.10 2.31 -31.00
C TRP A 536 -6.73 0.96 -31.32
N LEU A 537 -8.06 0.87 -31.38
CA LEU A 537 -8.76 -0.39 -31.67
C LEU A 537 -8.37 -0.95 -33.04
N ILE A 538 -8.32 -0.10 -34.07
CA ILE A 538 -7.90 -0.52 -35.43
C ILE A 538 -6.46 -1.03 -35.41
N ASN A 539 -5.54 -0.29 -34.80
CA ASN A 539 -4.14 -0.69 -34.70
C ASN A 539 -3.99 -2.01 -33.93
N ARG A 540 -4.77 -2.20 -32.87
CA ARG A 540 -4.74 -3.42 -32.06
C ARG A 540 -5.20 -4.64 -32.84
N ILE A 541 -6.22 -4.50 -33.70
CA ILE A 541 -6.67 -5.54 -34.63
C ILE A 541 -5.60 -5.85 -35.69
N CYS A 542 -4.83 -4.86 -36.13
CA CYS A 542 -3.77 -5.03 -37.14
C CYS A 542 -2.48 -5.64 -36.59
N ALA A 543 -2.28 -5.61 -35.27
CA ALA A 543 -1.01 -5.94 -34.68
C ALA A 543 -0.68 -7.44 -34.74
N ASN A 544 0.59 -7.75 -34.99
CA ASN A 544 1.06 -9.11 -35.23
C ASN A 544 1.43 -9.84 -33.93
N ASP A 545 0.44 -10.02 -33.05
CA ASP A 545 0.55 -10.81 -31.83
C ASP A 545 -0.75 -11.57 -31.54
N GLU A 546 -0.73 -12.45 -30.53
CA GLU A 546 -1.84 -13.32 -30.14
C GLU A 546 -3.14 -12.54 -29.82
N ILE A 547 -3.02 -11.31 -29.31
CA ILE A 547 -4.17 -10.44 -29.00
C ILE A 547 -4.80 -9.94 -30.30
N GLY A 548 -3.99 -9.46 -31.24
CA GLY A 548 -4.47 -9.08 -32.58
C GLY A 548 -5.05 -10.27 -33.35
N GLU A 549 -4.47 -11.46 -33.18
CA GLU A 549 -4.97 -12.70 -33.78
C GLU A 549 -6.37 -13.07 -33.28
N ASP A 550 -6.65 -12.94 -31.97
CA ASP A 550 -7.98 -13.19 -31.41
C ASP A 550 -9.04 -12.29 -32.10
N PHE A 551 -8.75 -11.00 -32.26
CA PHE A 551 -9.64 -10.08 -32.97
C PHE A 551 -9.83 -10.46 -34.44
N ARG A 552 -8.74 -10.77 -35.16
CA ARG A 552 -8.80 -11.15 -36.57
C ARG A 552 -9.56 -12.45 -36.80
N LYS A 553 -9.32 -13.44 -35.93
CA LYS A 553 -10.01 -14.74 -35.95
C LYS A 553 -11.50 -14.57 -35.71
N PHE A 554 -11.89 -13.74 -34.74
CA PHE A 554 -13.29 -13.41 -34.49
C PHE A 554 -13.93 -12.71 -35.71
N LEU A 555 -13.26 -11.70 -36.26
CA LEU A 555 -13.74 -10.93 -37.41
C LEU A 555 -13.71 -11.70 -38.73
N LYS A 556 -13.04 -12.87 -38.78
CA LYS A 556 -12.73 -13.62 -40.00
C LYS A 556 -11.99 -12.78 -41.04
N VAL A 557 -11.12 -11.87 -40.58
CA VAL A 557 -10.33 -11.00 -41.45
C VAL A 557 -8.90 -11.51 -41.48
N GLN A 558 -8.41 -11.84 -42.66
CA GLN A 558 -7.00 -12.21 -42.88
C GLN A 558 -6.12 -11.01 -43.26
N ASP A 559 -6.73 -9.89 -43.67
CA ASP A 559 -6.02 -8.70 -44.13
C ASP A 559 -5.65 -7.79 -42.94
N VAL A 560 -4.36 -7.50 -42.80
CA VAL A 560 -3.78 -6.63 -41.75
C VAL A 560 -3.67 -5.16 -42.20
N LYS A 561 -4.20 -4.79 -43.38
CA LYS A 561 -4.20 -3.40 -43.84
C LYS A 561 -5.25 -2.56 -43.12
N ALA A 562 -4.79 -1.53 -42.41
CA ALA A 562 -5.61 -0.62 -41.60
C ALA A 562 -6.77 0.05 -42.37
N GLU A 563 -6.61 0.37 -43.65
CA GLU A 563 -7.66 1.02 -44.48
C GLU A 563 -8.90 0.14 -44.69
N LYS A 564 -8.69 -1.16 -44.98
CA LYS A 564 -9.79 -2.12 -45.14
C LYS A 564 -10.48 -2.42 -43.80
N LEU A 565 -9.71 -2.53 -42.72
CA LEU A 565 -10.24 -2.71 -41.37
C LEU A 565 -11.02 -1.49 -40.87
N THR A 566 -10.56 -0.28 -41.21
CA THR A 566 -11.31 0.96 -40.94
C THR A 566 -12.69 0.91 -41.58
N SER A 567 -12.77 0.46 -42.84
CA SER A 567 -14.04 0.30 -43.56
C SER A 567 -14.94 -0.77 -42.90
N THR A 568 -14.37 -1.89 -42.47
CA THR A 568 -15.10 -2.96 -41.74
C THR A 568 -15.67 -2.47 -40.40
N VAL A 569 -14.87 -1.80 -39.56
CA VAL A 569 -15.31 -1.24 -38.28
C VAL A 569 -16.37 -0.16 -38.50
N THR A 570 -16.18 0.71 -39.51
CA THR A 570 -17.15 1.75 -39.88
C THR A 570 -18.48 1.14 -40.32
N ASN A 571 -18.46 0.12 -41.17
CA ASN A 571 -19.66 -0.57 -41.66
C ASN A 571 -20.42 -1.28 -40.54
N MET A 572 -19.73 -1.90 -39.58
CA MET A 572 -20.40 -2.50 -38.42
C MET A 572 -21.20 -1.46 -37.62
N ILE A 573 -20.59 -0.31 -37.35
CA ILE A 573 -21.25 0.76 -36.59
C ILE A 573 -22.44 1.37 -37.37
N GLN A 574 -22.29 1.54 -38.69
CA GLN A 574 -23.35 2.06 -39.55
C GLN A 574 -24.52 1.08 -39.70
N ASN A 575 -24.25 -0.22 -39.85
CA ASN A 575 -25.27 -1.25 -40.00
C ASN A 575 -26.15 -1.39 -38.75
N THR A 576 -25.61 -1.17 -37.54
CA THR A 576 -26.41 -1.19 -36.31
C THR A 576 -27.40 -0.03 -36.21
N LEU A 577 -27.13 1.10 -36.88
CA LEU A 577 -28.03 2.25 -36.92
C LEU A 577 -29.21 1.98 -37.87
N SER A 578 -28.95 1.35 -39.02
CA SER A 578 -30.00 0.95 -39.97
C SER A 578 -30.87 -0.22 -39.50
N GLY A 579 -30.38 -1.05 -38.57
CA GLY A 579 -31.11 -2.20 -38.01
C GLY A 579 -31.99 -1.90 -36.79
N LYS A 580 -31.99 -0.66 -36.26
CA LYS A 580 -32.80 -0.25 -35.11
C LYS A 580 -33.68 0.95 -35.46
N ASN A 581 -34.86 0.68 -36.05
CA ASN A 581 -36.06 1.46 -35.78
C ASN A 581 -36.50 1.20 -34.33
N ILE A 582 -35.69 1.65 -33.37
CA ILE A 582 -36.11 1.75 -31.97
C ILE A 582 -36.35 3.24 -31.73
N THR A 583 -37.63 3.57 -31.61
CA THR A 583 -38.16 4.76 -30.94
C THR A 583 -37.43 4.92 -29.61
N PHE A 584 -36.37 5.71 -29.62
CA PHE A 584 -35.78 6.27 -28.41
C PHE A 584 -36.27 7.71 -28.34
N ASN A 585 -37.16 7.97 -27.39
CA ASN A 585 -37.60 9.31 -27.04
C ASN A 585 -36.37 10.21 -26.94
N SER A 586 -36.39 11.26 -27.76
CA SER A 586 -35.31 12.21 -27.87
C SER A 586 -34.93 12.75 -26.49
N TYR A 587 -33.63 12.98 -26.28
CA TYR A 587 -33.09 13.70 -25.12
C TYR A 587 -33.72 15.08 -24.88
N LYS A 588 -34.55 15.57 -25.81
CA LYS A 588 -35.36 16.78 -25.67
C LYS A 588 -36.41 16.63 -24.57
N GLU A 589 -37.06 15.47 -24.39
CA GLU A 589 -38.11 15.27 -23.38
C GLU A 589 -37.58 15.25 -21.93
N ARG A 590 -36.33 14.83 -21.69
CA ARG A 590 -35.73 14.89 -20.34
C ARG A 590 -35.37 16.31 -19.90
N TYR A 591 -35.12 17.22 -20.84
CA TYR A 591 -34.92 18.64 -20.53
C TYR A 591 -36.26 19.39 -20.42
N THR A 592 -37.29 19.03 -21.19
CA THR A 592 -38.62 19.65 -21.03
C THR A 592 -39.34 19.19 -19.76
N GLN A 593 -39.15 17.95 -19.30
CA GLN A 593 -39.73 17.48 -18.02
C GLN A 593 -39.04 18.07 -16.76
N GLN A 594 -37.88 18.69 -16.89
CA GLN A 594 -37.26 19.50 -15.82
C GLN A 594 -37.68 20.98 -15.84
N ILE A 595 -38.41 21.43 -16.86
CA ILE A 595 -38.85 22.84 -16.99
C ILE A 595 -40.35 22.99 -16.64
N GLU A 596 -41.12 21.90 -16.55
CA GLU A 596 -42.56 21.92 -16.21
C GLU A 596 -42.89 21.44 -14.79
N THR A 597 -41.96 21.56 -13.84
CA THR A 597 -42.33 21.60 -12.41
C THR A 597 -42.28 23.07 -11.97
N PRO A 598 -43.42 23.72 -11.64
CA PRO A 598 -43.37 25.06 -11.10
C PRO A 598 -42.61 24.99 -9.77
N THR A 599 -41.45 25.64 -9.72
CA THR A 599 -40.87 26.04 -8.45
C THR A 599 -41.92 26.89 -7.73
N PRO A 600 -42.32 26.58 -6.48
CA PRO A 600 -43.09 27.53 -5.69
C PRO A 600 -42.20 28.76 -5.51
N LEU A 601 -42.62 29.87 -6.13
CA LEU A 601 -42.09 31.18 -5.80
C LEU A 601 -42.36 31.43 -4.32
N GLU A 602 -41.30 31.40 -3.50
CA GLU A 602 -41.35 32.05 -2.20
C GLU A 602 -41.69 33.54 -2.42
N PRO A 603 -42.67 34.09 -1.68
CA PRO A 603 -43.07 35.47 -1.87
C PRO A 603 -41.95 36.41 -1.45
N THR A 604 -41.53 37.22 -2.41
CA THR A 604 -40.62 38.33 -2.25
C THR A 604 -41.14 39.28 -1.16
N GLN A 605 -40.25 39.63 -0.24
CA GLN A 605 -40.47 40.66 0.78
C GLN A 605 -41.05 41.93 0.16
N LYS A 606 -42.27 42.29 0.56
CA LYS A 606 -42.73 43.67 0.50
C LYS A 606 -42.18 44.41 1.71
N SER A 607 -41.28 45.35 1.45
CA SER A 607 -41.06 46.52 2.31
C SER A 607 -42.34 47.35 2.42
N LEU A 608 -42.66 47.82 3.63
CA LEU A 608 -43.35 49.08 4.02
C LEU A 608 -43.79 48.90 5.49
N SER A 609 -43.07 49.46 6.47
CA SER A 609 -43.13 50.84 6.98
C SER A 609 -44.07 50.99 8.19
N CYS A 610 -43.53 51.58 9.26
CA CYS A 610 -44.21 52.38 10.31
C CYS A 610 -45.55 51.89 10.87
N GLN A 611 -45.52 51.40 12.12
CA GLN A 611 -45.99 52.11 13.31
C GLN A 611 -45.42 51.46 14.57
#